data_AF-A0AAN5CHD3-F1
#
_entry.id   AF-A0AAN5CHD3-F1
#
_cell.length_a   1.000
_cell.length_b   1.000
_cell.length_c   1.000
_cell.angle_alpha   90.00
_cell.angle_beta   90.00
_cell.angle_gamma   90.00
#
_symmetry.space_group_name_H-M   'P 1'
#
loop_
_entity.id
_entity.type
_entity.pdbx_description
1 polymer ?
#
loop_
_entity_poly.entity_id
_entity_poly.type
_entity_poly.pdbx_seq_one_letter_code
_entity_poly.pdbx_strand_id
1 'polypeptide(L)'
;GVCLKRYQFECWNTKHPRDVHPRGEGYEEMDGWVRQMLDGRIADNTNGAMWYNNPDKEGYPGWTNNVNRGVKIGNHQFYTRRG
;
A
#
# COMPACT_ATOMS: atom_id res chain seq x y z
N GLY A 1 -4.23 -15.26 0.32
CA GLY A 1 -4.42 -13.95 0.97
C GLY A 1 -3.84 -12.83 0.11
N VAL A 2 -4.23 -11.58 0.34
CA VAL A 2 -3.79 -10.39 -0.44
C VAL A 2 -2.26 -10.30 -0.53
N CYS A 3 -1.56 -10.49 0.59
CA CYS A 3 -0.09 -10.38 0.68
C CYS A 3 0.69 -11.44 -0.12
N LEU A 4 0.04 -12.51 -0.58
CA LEU A 4 0.69 -13.59 -1.33
C LEU A 4 0.52 -13.48 -2.84
N LYS A 5 -0.24 -12.49 -3.33
CA LYS A 5 -0.41 -12.27 -4.77
C LYS A 5 0.86 -11.65 -5.36
N ARG A 6 1.32 -12.21 -6.47
CA ARG A 6 2.50 -11.73 -7.21
C ARG A 6 2.33 -10.26 -7.58
N TYR A 7 3.39 -9.48 -7.46
CA TYR A 7 3.44 -8.05 -7.83
C TYR A 7 2.53 -7.12 -7.01
N GLN A 8 1.99 -7.57 -5.85
CA GLN A 8 1.31 -6.65 -4.93
C GLN A 8 2.28 -5.91 -4.00
N PHE A 9 3.36 -6.56 -3.58
CA PHE A 9 4.38 -5.96 -2.71
C PHE A 9 5.76 -6.26 -3.29
N GLU A 10 6.48 -5.20 -3.68
CA GLU A 10 7.74 -5.35 -4.43
C GLU A 10 8.84 -6.03 -3.64
N CYS A 11 8.86 -5.82 -2.31
CA CYS A 11 9.89 -6.32 -1.41
C CYS A 11 9.96 -7.85 -1.34
N TRP A 12 8.96 -8.58 -1.84
CA TRP A 12 8.97 -10.03 -1.94
C TRP A 12 8.53 -10.59 -3.30
N ASN A 13 8.75 -9.84 -4.39
CA ASN A 13 8.50 -10.38 -5.74
C ASN A 13 9.44 -11.54 -6.13
N THR A 14 10.66 -11.56 -5.57
CA THR A 14 11.71 -12.53 -5.90
C THR A 14 12.12 -13.41 -4.72
N LYS A 15 11.46 -13.27 -3.57
CA LYS A 15 11.75 -14.01 -2.32
C LYS A 15 10.46 -14.35 -1.60
N HIS A 16 10.47 -15.36 -0.73
CA HIS A 16 9.28 -15.64 0.08
C HIS A 16 9.11 -14.54 1.14
N PRO A 17 7.88 -14.12 1.51
CA PRO A 17 7.67 -13.08 2.53
C PRO A 17 8.37 -13.38 3.87
N ARG A 18 8.42 -14.66 4.26
CA ARG A 18 9.16 -15.15 5.45
C ARG A 18 10.66 -14.81 5.45
N ASP A 19 11.24 -14.58 4.28
CA ASP A 19 12.67 -14.29 4.12
C ASP A 19 12.94 -12.77 4.09
N VAL A 20 11.89 -11.93 4.17
CA VAL A 20 11.99 -10.48 4.20
C VAL A 20 12.12 -10.03 5.64
N HIS A 21 13.28 -9.49 6.00
CA HIS A 21 13.58 -8.99 7.34
C HIS A 21 13.91 -7.51 7.25
N PRO A 22 12.91 -6.64 7.13
CA PRO A 22 13.18 -5.23 6.97
C PRO A 22 13.66 -4.62 8.30
N ARG A 23 14.57 -3.66 8.21
CA ARG A 23 15.25 -3.03 9.35
C ARG A 23 15.48 -1.55 9.05
N GLY A 24 15.56 -0.74 10.10
CA GLY A 24 15.75 0.71 10.01
C GLY A 24 14.54 1.49 10.49
N GLU A 25 14.69 2.82 10.47
CA GLU A 25 13.66 3.76 10.91
C GLU A 25 12.31 3.48 10.22
N GLY A 26 11.24 3.42 11.01
CA GLY A 26 9.90 3.05 10.55
C GLY A 26 9.60 1.55 10.58
N TYR A 27 10.60 0.68 10.38
CA TYR A 27 10.39 -0.78 10.43
C TYR A 27 10.27 -1.31 11.86
N GLU A 28 10.96 -0.67 12.80
CA GLU A 28 10.88 -1.01 14.22
C GLU A 28 9.50 -0.69 14.81
N GLU A 29 8.79 0.31 14.26
CA GLU A 29 7.46 0.71 14.69
C GLU A 29 6.30 -0.01 13.97
N MET A 30 6.57 -0.75 12.87
CA MET A 30 5.51 -1.32 12.02
C MET A 30 4.54 -2.22 12.79
N ASP A 31 5.03 -3.09 13.66
CA ASP A 31 4.18 -3.98 14.47
C ASP A 31 3.21 -3.19 15.34
N GLY A 32 3.66 -2.05 15.87
CA GLY A 32 2.85 -1.12 16.65
C GLY A 32 1.78 -0.44 15.80
N TRP A 33 2.12 0.01 14.60
CA TRP A 33 1.15 0.62 13.68
C TRP A 33 0.09 -0.36 13.20
N VAL A 34 0.49 -1.58 12.82
CA VAL A 34 -0.43 -2.64 12.37
C VAL A 34 -1.46 -2.95 13.46
N ARG A 35 -1.02 -3.14 14.71
CA ARG A 35 -1.92 -3.37 15.84
C ARG A 35 -2.88 -2.19 16.05
N GLN A 36 -2.38 -0.96 16.03
CA GLN A 36 -3.21 0.23 16.21
C GLN A 36 -4.25 0.42 15.09
N MET A 37 -3.92 0.07 13.85
CA MET A 37 -4.87 0.06 12.73
C MET A 37 -5.96 -1.00 12.93
N LEU A 38 -5.58 -2.22 13.32
CA LEU A 38 -6.54 -3.31 13.60
C LEU A 38 -7.45 -2.99 14.79
N ASP A 39 -6.93 -2.31 15.81
CA ASP A 39 -7.68 -1.82 16.97
C ASP A 39 -8.54 -0.58 16.67
N GLY A 40 -8.46 -0.02 15.44
CA GLY A 40 -9.20 1.19 15.05
C GLY A 40 -8.70 2.49 15.68
N ARG A 41 -7.49 2.49 16.27
CA ARG A 41 -6.88 3.69 16.89
C ARG A 41 -6.25 4.61 15.85
N ILE A 42 -5.78 4.04 14.74
CA ILE A 42 -5.31 4.79 13.56
C ILE A 42 -6.37 4.66 12.48
N ALA A 43 -6.90 5.80 12.04
CA ALA A 43 -7.90 5.85 10.97
C ALA A 43 -7.27 5.51 9.60
N ASP A 44 -8.10 4.99 8.70
CA ASP A 44 -7.74 4.87 7.30
C ASP A 44 -7.75 6.25 6.62
N ASN A 45 -6.56 6.82 6.48
CA ASN A 45 -6.36 8.12 5.84
C ASN A 45 -6.46 8.06 4.30
N THR A 46 -6.72 6.88 3.72
CA THR A 46 -6.82 6.67 2.27
C THR A 46 -8.27 6.66 1.76
N ASN A 47 -9.24 6.77 2.67
CA ASN A 47 -10.68 6.74 2.36
C ASN A 47 -11.11 5.44 1.65
N GLY A 48 -10.68 4.29 2.15
CA GLY A 48 -11.03 2.97 1.63
C GLY A 48 -10.32 2.63 0.32
N ALA A 49 -9.08 3.12 0.13
CA ALA A 49 -8.34 2.83 -1.09
C ALA A 49 -8.04 1.34 -1.23
N MET A 50 -8.17 0.83 -2.45
CA MET A 50 -7.90 -0.56 -2.80
C MET A 50 -6.67 -0.70 -3.70
N TRP A 51 -6.19 0.41 -4.26
CA TRP A 51 -5.00 0.45 -5.12
C TRP A 51 -4.20 1.72 -4.85
N TYR A 52 -2.91 1.66 -5.16
CA TYR A 52 -2.04 2.82 -5.18
C TYR A 52 -0.93 2.64 -6.22
N ASN A 53 -0.33 3.73 -6.67
CA ASN A 53 0.90 3.71 -7.48
C ASN A 53 1.77 4.94 -7.18
N ASN A 54 3.03 4.91 -7.63
CA ASN A 54 3.89 6.09 -7.60
C ASN A 54 3.90 6.76 -8.98
N PRO A 55 3.07 7.81 -9.21
CA PRO A 55 2.97 8.43 -10.52
C PRO A 55 4.24 9.17 -10.95
N ASP A 56 5.11 9.54 -10.01
CA ASP A 56 6.36 10.23 -10.32
C ASP A 56 7.40 9.24 -10.88
N LYS A 57 7.27 7.94 -10.59
CA LYS A 57 8.09 6.84 -11.12
C LYS A 57 7.45 6.13 -12.32
N GLU A 58 6.14 5.95 -12.28
CA GLU A 58 5.40 5.03 -13.18
C GLU A 58 4.40 5.73 -14.09
N GLY A 59 4.19 7.04 -13.92
CA GLY A 59 3.09 7.77 -14.53
C GLY A 59 1.73 7.30 -14.03
N TYR A 60 0.69 7.50 -14.83
CA TYR A 60 -0.66 6.98 -14.54
C TYR A 60 -0.95 5.79 -15.47
N PRO A 61 -0.78 4.53 -15.01
CA PRO A 61 -1.06 3.36 -15.83
C PRO A 61 -2.52 3.33 -16.29
N GLY A 62 -2.80 2.70 -17.43
CA GLY A 62 -4.13 2.70 -18.04
C GLY A 62 -5.27 2.17 -17.14
N TRP A 63 -4.97 1.29 -16.19
CA TRP A 63 -5.97 0.80 -15.22
C TRP A 63 -6.52 1.91 -14.32
N THR A 64 -5.73 2.97 -14.08
CA THR A 64 -6.13 4.10 -13.23
C THR A 64 -7.30 4.90 -13.81
N ASN A 65 -7.60 4.74 -15.11
CA ASN A 65 -8.76 5.37 -15.76
C ASN A 65 -10.10 4.73 -15.36
N ASN A 66 -10.07 3.53 -14.78
CA ASN A 66 -11.26 2.75 -14.41
C ASN A 66 -11.58 2.80 -12.91
N VAL A 67 -10.88 3.63 -12.15
CA VAL A 67 -11.02 3.76 -10.69
C VAL A 67 -11.14 5.24 -10.31
N ASN A 68 -11.61 5.50 -9.10
CA ASN A 68 -11.67 6.87 -8.58
C ASN A 68 -10.30 7.27 -8.03
N ARG A 69 -9.76 8.40 -8.49
CA ARG A 69 -8.52 8.96 -7.98
C ARG A 69 -8.79 9.61 -6.61
N GLY A 70 -8.19 9.06 -5.57
CA GLY A 70 -8.33 9.51 -4.18
C GLY A 70 -7.23 10.47 -3.73
N VAL A 71 -6.82 10.36 -2.48
CA VAL A 71 -5.76 11.18 -1.87
C VAL A 71 -4.36 10.80 -2.38
N LYS A 72 -3.43 11.76 -2.42
CA LYS A 72 -1.99 11.51 -2.60
C LYS A 72 -1.29 11.68 -1.24
N ILE A 73 -0.54 10.68 -0.80
CA ILE A 73 0.25 10.71 0.44
C ILE A 73 1.71 10.42 0.08
N GLY A 74 2.60 11.39 0.35
CA GLY A 74 3.97 11.35 -0.16
C GLY A 74 3.99 11.18 -1.68
N ASN A 75 4.74 10.20 -2.17
CA ASN A 75 4.83 9.89 -3.61
C ASN A 75 3.74 8.93 -4.10
N HIS A 76 2.78 8.53 -3.26
CA HIS A 76 1.77 7.53 -3.62
C HIS A 76 0.41 8.17 -3.89
N GLN A 77 -0.14 7.92 -5.08
CA GLN A 77 -1.54 8.22 -5.39
C GLN A 77 -2.40 7.00 -5.04
N PHE A 78 -3.46 7.21 -4.25
CA PHE A 78 -4.40 6.16 -3.84
C PHE A 78 -5.68 6.19 -4.68
N TYR A 79 -6.34 5.04 -4.82
CA TYR A 79 -7.55 4.88 -5.64
C TYR A 79 -8.59 4.00 -4.96
N THR A 80 -9.86 4.36 -5.13
CA THR A 80 -11.03 3.61 -4.66
C THR A 80 -11.81 3.02 -5.83
N ARG A 81 -12.74 2.10 -5.55
CA ARG A 81 -13.64 1.58 -6.58
C ARG A 81 -14.45 2.72 -7.19
N ARG A 82 -14.68 2.62 -8.49
CA ARG A 82 -15.67 3.46 -9.16
C ARG A 82 -17.06 3.08 -8.64
N GLY A 83 -17.85 4.08 -8.25
CA GLY A 83 -19.25 3.91 -7.87
C GLY A 83 -20.13 3.73 -9.10
#